data_AF-A0A0T9N2C2-F1
#
_entry.id   AF-A0A0T9N2C2-F1
#
_cell.length_a   1.000
_cell.length_b   1.000
_cell.length_c   1.000
_cell.angle_alpha   90.00
_cell.angle_beta   90.00
_cell.angle_gamma   90.00
#
_symmetry.space_group_name_H-M   'P 1'
#
loop_
_entity.id
_entity.type
_entity.pdbx_description
1 polymer ?
#
loop_
_entity_poly.entity_id
_entity_poly.type
_entity_poly.pdbx_seq_one_letter_code
_entity_poly.pdbx_strand_id
1 'polypeptide(L)'
;MSTWQTLLFFFFVFLVALFYSFKKEPSRKRTVMRFIAIGIAVCAGIISFILYNKMQELKGCPSDVNNFYAKNGTLCFSYQNVSRMLNEQRQLEISSFRIVNSNLVIIETPNNGRFKITKGSGQDGFYINPLE
;
A
#
# COMPACT_ATOMS: atom_id res chain seq x y z
N MET A 1 -1.26 23.66 -11.43
CA MET A 1 -2.60 23.11 -11.09
C MET A 1 -2.48 22.32 -9.80
N SER A 2 -3.41 22.49 -8.88
CA SER A 2 -3.51 21.62 -7.68
C SER A 2 -3.94 20.21 -8.10
N THR A 3 -3.44 19.18 -7.40
CA THR A 3 -3.85 17.76 -7.58
C THR A 3 -5.36 17.57 -7.52
N TRP A 4 -6.05 18.36 -6.70
CA TRP A 4 -7.51 18.34 -6.60
C TRP A 4 -8.21 18.84 -7.87
N GLN A 5 -7.67 19.90 -8.48
CA GLN A 5 -8.20 20.46 -9.73
C GLN A 5 -8.02 19.47 -10.90
N THR A 6 -6.89 18.77 -10.93
CA THR A 6 -6.63 17.73 -11.94
C THR A 6 -7.60 16.56 -11.83
N LEU A 7 -7.88 16.08 -10.61
CA LEU A 7 -8.86 15.02 -10.35
C LEU A 7 -10.27 15.41 -10.81
N LEU A 8 -10.71 16.61 -10.46
CA LEU A 8 -12.02 17.14 -10.88
C LEU A 8 -12.13 17.25 -12.40
N PHE A 9 -11.06 17.68 -13.08
CA PHE A 9 -11.04 17.75 -14.53
C PHE A 9 -11.20 16.36 -15.17
N PHE A 10 -10.45 15.35 -14.71
CA PHE A 10 -10.58 13.98 -15.22
C PHE A 10 -11.97 13.38 -14.95
N PHE A 11 -12.55 13.66 -13.79
CA PHE A 11 -13.92 13.25 -13.48
C PHE A 11 -14.94 13.89 -14.43
N PHE A 12 -14.80 15.18 -14.71
CA PHE A 12 -15.66 15.88 -15.66
C PHE A 12 -15.53 15.31 -17.09
N VAL A 13 -14.29 15.08 -17.55
CA VAL A 13 -14.01 14.45 -18.86
C VAL A 13 -14.64 13.06 -18.93
N PHE A 14 -14.56 12.27 -17.86
CA PHE A 14 -15.19 10.95 -17.78
C PHE A 14 -16.72 11.01 -17.92
N LEU A 15 -17.38 11.94 -17.23
CA LEU A 15 -18.83 12.13 -17.35
C LEU A 15 -19.22 12.50 -18.78
N VAL A 16 -18.51 13.44 -19.41
CA VAL A 16 -18.77 13.82 -20.81
C VAL A 16 -18.55 12.62 -21.74
N ALA A 17 -17.48 11.84 -21.54
CA ALA A 17 -17.21 10.62 -22.31
C ALA A 17 -18.32 9.57 -22.17
N LEU A 18 -18.85 9.36 -20.96
CA LEU A 18 -19.98 8.48 -20.72
C LEU A 18 -21.24 8.95 -21.46
N PHE A 19 -21.62 10.22 -21.33
CA PHE A 19 -22.80 10.76 -22.01
C PHE A 19 -22.73 10.58 -23.53
N TYR A 20 -21.57 10.84 -24.14
CA TYR A 20 -21.38 10.62 -25.58
C TYR A 20 -21.27 9.14 -25.97
N SER A 21 -20.81 8.27 -25.08
CA SER A 21 -20.72 6.82 -25.30
C SER A 21 -22.10 6.14 -25.45
N PHE A 22 -23.13 6.69 -24.76
CA PHE A 22 -24.51 6.20 -24.78
C PHE A 22 -25.39 6.82 -25.87
N LYS A 23 -24.88 7.74 -26.70
CA LYS A 23 -25.66 8.24 -27.84
C LYS A 23 -26.00 7.10 -28.81
N LYS A 24 -27.28 7.05 -29.19
CA LYS A 24 -27.88 5.95 -29.99
C LYS A 24 -27.24 5.82 -31.38
N GLU A 25 -26.82 6.93 -31.97
CA GLU A 25 -26.24 6.97 -33.31
C GLU A 25 -24.81 6.39 -33.35
N PRO A 26 -24.53 5.43 -34.24
CA PRO A 26 -23.19 4.91 -34.45
C PRO A 26 -22.33 5.99 -35.14
N SER A 27 -21.25 6.42 -34.49
CA SER A 27 -20.30 7.37 -35.06
C SER A 27 -18.88 7.03 -34.63
N ARG A 28 -17.87 7.39 -35.45
CA ARG A 28 -16.45 7.24 -35.12
C ARG A 28 -16.09 7.92 -33.78
N LYS A 29 -16.77 9.03 -33.47
CA LYS A 29 -16.64 9.77 -32.20
C LYS A 29 -17.13 8.95 -31.00
N ARG A 30 -18.22 8.19 -31.13
CA ARG A 30 -18.74 7.30 -30.09
C ARG A 30 -17.76 6.17 -29.76
N THR A 31 -17.13 5.58 -30.77
CA THR A 31 -16.10 4.54 -30.56
C THR A 31 -14.91 5.09 -29.79
N VAL A 32 -14.40 6.27 -30.16
CA VAL A 32 -13.29 6.91 -29.43
C VAL A 32 -13.67 7.25 -27.99
N MET A 33 -14.87 7.80 -27.75
CA MET A 33 -15.33 8.14 -26.39
C MET A 33 -15.50 6.89 -25.50
N ARG A 34 -15.88 5.75 -26.08
CA ARG A 34 -15.91 4.45 -25.36
C ARG A 34 -14.54 4.01 -24.89
N PHE A 35 -13.53 4.09 -25.76
CA PHE A 35 -12.15 3.76 -25.38
C PHE A 35 -11.64 4.69 -24.27
N ILE A 36 -11.93 5.99 -24.35
CA ILE A 36 -11.56 6.95 -23.30
C ILE A 36 -12.24 6.60 -21.97
N ALA A 37 -13.55 6.33 -21.99
CA ALA A 37 -14.29 5.97 -20.78
C ALA A 37 -13.76 4.66 -20.16
N ILE A 38 -13.49 3.63 -20.97
CA ILE A 38 -12.89 2.38 -20.50
C ILE A 38 -11.51 2.64 -19.90
N GLY A 39 -10.66 3.41 -20.58
CA GLY A 39 -9.33 3.75 -20.09
C GLY A 39 -9.35 4.42 -18.72
N ILE A 40 -10.22 5.43 -18.55
CA ILE A 40 -10.38 6.11 -17.26
C ILE A 40 -10.91 5.15 -16.19
N ALA A 41 -11.89 4.30 -16.51
CA ALA A 41 -12.44 3.33 -15.56
C ALA A 41 -11.39 2.31 -15.10
N VAL A 42 -10.57 1.79 -16.02
CA VAL A 42 -9.47 0.86 -15.69
C VAL A 42 -8.45 1.55 -14.79
N CYS A 43 -8.01 2.76 -15.12
CA CYS A 43 -7.09 3.53 -14.28
C CYS A 43 -7.66 3.76 -12.88
N ALA A 44 -8.93 4.16 -12.78
CA ALA A 44 -9.61 4.36 -11.51
C ALA A 44 -9.69 3.07 -10.68
N GLY A 45 -9.92 1.92 -11.32
CA GLY A 45 -9.91 0.60 -10.68
C GLY A 45 -8.54 0.25 -10.09
N ILE A 46 -7.47 0.45 -10.85
CA ILE A 46 -6.09 0.20 -10.38
C ILE A 46 -5.76 1.09 -9.17
N ILE A 47 -6.07 2.38 -9.24
CA ILE A 47 -5.85 3.33 -8.15
C ILE A 47 -6.63 2.92 -6.89
N SER A 48 -7.89 2.52 -7.07
CA SER A 48 -8.76 2.08 -5.97
C SER A 48 -8.23 0.82 -5.29
N PHE A 49 -7.70 -0.13 -6.07
CA PHE A 49 -7.08 -1.35 -5.53
C PHE A 49 -5.83 -1.04 -4.70
N ILE A 50 -4.95 -0.16 -5.19
CA ILE A 50 -3.74 0.26 -4.45
C ILE A 50 -4.14 0.95 -3.13
N LEU A 51 -5.12 1.86 -3.17
CA LEU A 51 -5.64 2.54 -1.99
C LEU A 51 -6.26 1.57 -0.99
N TYR A 52 -7.03 0.59 -1.46
CA TYR A 52 -7.64 -0.43 -0.61
C TYR A 52 -6.60 -1.24 0.15
N ASN A 53 -5.53 -1.68 -0.52
CA ASN A 53 -4.45 -2.43 0.13
C ASN A 53 -3.74 -1.58 1.20
N LYS A 54 -3.49 -0.29 0.93
CA LYS A 54 -2.94 0.63 1.94
C LYS A 54 -3.88 0.84 3.12
N MET A 55 -5.19 0.97 2.86
CA MET A 55 -6.20 1.11 3.91
C MET A 55 -6.34 -0.15 4.78
N GLN A 56 -6.15 -1.34 4.21
CA GLN A 56 -6.11 -2.57 5.00
C GLN A 56 -4.88 -2.62 5.92
N GLU A 57 -3.72 -2.18 5.45
CA GLU A 57 -2.53 -2.05 6.30
C GLU A 57 -2.76 -1.08 7.46
N LEU A 58 -3.37 0.07 7.19
CA LEU A 58 -3.73 1.08 8.21
C LEU A 58 -4.65 0.54 9.32
N LYS A 59 -5.51 -0.44 9.00
CA LYS A 59 -6.36 -1.10 10.02
C LYS A 59 -5.54 -1.93 11.00
N GLY A 60 -4.47 -2.59 10.52
CA GLY A 60 -3.56 -3.39 11.34
C GLY A 60 -2.49 -2.54 12.04
N CYS A 61 -1.81 -1.68 11.28
CA CYS A 61 -0.71 -0.83 11.70
C CYS A 61 -1.06 0.65 11.40
N PRO A 62 -1.51 1.43 12.40
CA PRO A 62 -1.88 2.83 12.18
C PRO A 62 -0.66 3.70 11.81
N SER A 63 -0.89 4.76 11.02
CA SER A 63 0.17 5.60 10.43
C SER A 63 0.82 6.61 11.37
N ASP A 64 0.31 6.74 12.58
CA ASP A 64 0.69 7.75 13.57
C ASP A 64 1.93 7.35 14.38
N VAL A 65 2.49 6.16 14.16
CA VAL A 65 3.62 5.64 14.94
C VAL A 65 4.82 5.31 14.05
N ASN A 66 5.82 6.20 14.06
CA ASN A 66 7.06 6.07 13.26
C ASN A 66 8.14 5.16 13.90
N ASN A 67 7.78 4.32 14.87
CA ASN A 67 8.70 3.45 15.62
C ASN A 67 8.21 2.01 15.56
N PHE A 68 8.98 1.06 16.09
CA PHE A 68 8.46 -0.30 16.25
C PHE A 68 7.46 -0.36 17.40
N TYR A 69 6.32 -1.00 17.14
CA TYR A 69 5.27 -1.26 18.13
C TYR A 69 4.51 -2.54 17.77
N ALA A 70 3.70 -3.02 18.72
CA ALA A 70 2.84 -4.17 18.50
C ALA A 70 1.37 -3.75 18.62
N LYS A 71 0.54 -4.23 17.69
CA LYS A 71 -0.92 -4.06 17.75
C LYS A 71 -1.58 -5.39 17.42
N ASN A 72 -2.44 -5.88 18.32
CA ASN A 72 -3.12 -7.17 18.18
C ASN A 72 -2.17 -8.34 17.84
N GLY A 73 -0.99 -8.40 18.49
CA GLY A 73 0.01 -9.44 18.24
C GLY A 73 0.80 -9.31 16.93
N THR A 74 0.58 -8.25 16.15
CA THR A 74 1.30 -7.97 14.90
C THR A 74 2.44 -6.98 15.15
N LEU A 75 3.63 -7.25 14.60
CA LEU A 75 4.76 -6.32 14.63
C LEU A 75 4.61 -5.27 13.53
N CYS A 76 4.55 -4.00 13.93
CA CYS A 76 4.36 -2.86 13.05
C CYS A 76 5.54 -1.89 13.10
N PHE A 77 5.77 -1.20 11.99
CA PHE A 77 6.68 -0.07 11.86
C PHE A 77 6.06 0.93 10.90
N SER A 78 5.82 2.19 11.33
CA SER A 78 4.99 3.12 10.54
C SER A 78 3.62 2.46 10.26
N TYR A 79 3.11 2.57 9.04
CA TYR A 79 1.90 1.89 8.57
C TYR A 79 2.14 0.45 8.09
N GLN A 80 3.38 -0.07 8.16
CA GLN A 80 3.76 -1.36 7.58
C GLN A 80 3.66 -2.51 8.58
N ASN A 81 3.13 -3.64 8.13
CA ASN A 81 3.19 -4.91 8.84
C ASN A 81 4.53 -5.61 8.55
N VAL A 82 5.45 -5.52 9.51
CA VAL A 82 6.83 -6.01 9.37
C VAL A 82 6.86 -7.53 9.22
N SER A 83 6.04 -8.25 9.98
CA SER A 83 5.95 -9.72 9.89
C SER A 83 5.55 -10.17 8.50
N ARG A 84 4.53 -9.53 7.90
CA ARG A 84 4.09 -9.84 6.55
C ARG A 84 5.15 -9.51 5.51
N MET A 85 5.73 -8.31 5.60
CA MET A 85 6.76 -7.88 4.64
C MET A 85 7.98 -8.79 4.63
N LEU A 86 8.44 -9.22 5.81
CA LEU A 86 9.57 -10.14 5.93
C LEU A 86 9.28 -11.49 5.28
N ASN A 87 8.07 -12.01 5.47
CA ASN A 87 7.66 -13.25 4.85
C ASN A 87 7.60 -13.12 3.32
N GLU A 88 7.00 -12.05 2.81
CA GLU A 88 6.85 -11.84 1.36
C GLU A 88 8.17 -11.52 0.65
N GLN A 89 9.02 -10.67 1.24
CA GLN A 89 10.24 -10.17 0.58
C GLN A 89 11.48 -11.02 0.84
N ARG A 90 11.59 -11.65 2.02
CA ARG A 90 12.78 -12.40 2.44
C ARG A 90 12.51 -13.86 2.81
N GLN A 91 11.27 -14.32 2.69
CA GLN A 91 10.86 -15.68 3.10
C GLN A 91 11.23 -15.98 4.57
N LEU A 92 11.16 -14.95 5.41
CA LEU A 92 11.41 -15.06 6.85
C LEU A 92 10.09 -15.04 7.60
N GLU A 93 9.72 -16.20 8.14
CA GLU A 93 8.58 -16.33 9.04
C GLU A 93 9.00 -15.97 10.47
N ILE A 94 8.22 -15.12 11.13
CA ILE A 94 8.43 -14.74 12.53
C ILE A 94 7.65 -15.70 13.41
N SER A 95 8.34 -16.48 14.24
CA SER A 95 7.72 -17.29 15.30
C SER A 95 7.43 -16.44 16.53
N SER A 96 8.37 -15.57 16.91
CA SER A 96 8.24 -14.66 18.05
C SER A 96 8.99 -13.36 17.79
N PHE A 97 8.61 -12.29 18.48
CA PHE A 97 9.36 -11.04 18.45
C PHE A 97 9.38 -10.39 19.83
N ARG A 98 10.48 -9.69 20.11
CA ARG A 98 10.69 -8.90 21.31
C ARG A 98 11.12 -7.49 20.94
N ILE A 99 10.30 -6.52 21.28
CA ILE A 99 10.64 -5.10 21.14
C ILE A 99 11.61 -4.75 22.27
N VAL A 100 12.86 -4.46 21.93
CA VAL A 100 13.89 -4.07 22.91
C VAL A 100 13.76 -2.57 23.23
N ASN A 101 13.56 -1.76 22.20
CA ASN A 101 13.25 -0.34 22.30
C ASN A 101 12.53 0.14 21.02
N SER A 102 12.21 1.42 20.93
CA SER A 102 11.48 2.02 19.80
C SER A 102 12.15 1.82 18.43
N ASN A 103 13.45 1.55 18.40
CA ASN A 103 14.27 1.45 17.19
C ASN A 103 14.88 0.07 16.98
N LEU A 104 14.66 -0.88 17.89
CA LEU A 104 15.27 -2.20 17.88
C LEU A 104 14.27 -3.27 18.31
N VAL A 105 14.09 -4.27 17.44
CA VAL A 105 13.29 -5.46 17.70
C VAL A 105 14.15 -6.68 17.42
N ILE A 106 14.05 -7.69 18.28
CA ILE A 106 14.63 -9.00 18.02
C ILE A 106 13.50 -9.90 17.54
N ILE A 107 13.71 -10.59 16.43
CA ILE A 107 12.77 -11.60 15.92
C ILE A 107 13.43 -12.96 15.99
N GLU A 108 12.60 -13.97 16.20
CA GLU A 108 12.98 -15.37 16.20
C GLU A 108 12.20 -16.06 15.08
N THR A 109 12.87 -16.95 14.36
CA THR A 109 12.25 -17.76 13.30
C THR A 109 11.97 -19.18 13.83
N PRO A 110 11.11 -19.96 13.15
CA PRO A 110 10.84 -21.35 13.53
C PRO A 110 12.10 -22.23 13.58
N ASN A 111 13.15 -21.88 12.84
CA ASN A 111 14.40 -22.65 12.72
C ASN A 111 15.48 -22.19 13.72
N ASN A 112 15.10 -21.62 14.87
CA ASN A 112 16.01 -21.02 15.86
C ASN A 112 16.91 -19.88 15.33
N GLY A 113 16.59 -19.31 14.17
CA GLY A 113 17.30 -18.14 13.65
C GLY A 113 16.88 -16.89 14.43
N ARG A 114 17.86 -16.14 14.94
CA ARG A 114 17.61 -14.87 15.64
C ARG A 114 18.13 -13.71 14.81
N PHE A 115 17.31 -12.68 14.66
CA PHE A 115 17.67 -11.50 13.88
C PHE A 115 17.34 -10.24 14.67
N LYS A 116 18.22 -9.24 14.59
CA LYS A 116 17.92 -7.86 15.00
C LYS A 116 17.35 -7.09 13.82
N ILE A 117 16.25 -6.42 14.08
CA ILE A 117 15.64 -5.44 13.19
C ILE A 117 15.86 -4.06 13.78
N THR A 118 16.56 -3.19 13.06
CA THR A 118 16.78 -1.80 13.46
C THR A 118 16.07 -0.82 12.55
N LYS A 119 15.59 0.28 13.12
CA LYS A 119 15.00 1.38 12.37
C LYS A 119 16.06 1.97 11.45
N GLY A 120 15.73 2.08 10.16
CA GLY A 120 16.59 2.72 9.19
C GLY A 120 16.49 4.24 9.28
N SER A 121 17.51 4.94 8.76
CA SER A 121 17.55 6.41 8.78
C SER A 121 16.52 7.07 7.84
N GLY A 122 15.85 6.29 6.98
CA GLY A 122 14.75 6.74 6.10
C GLY A 122 13.38 6.61 6.76
N GLN A 123 12.38 7.34 6.24
CA GLN A 123 11.04 7.43 6.85
C GLN A 123 10.29 6.09 6.91
N ASP A 124 10.59 5.12 6.04
CA ASP A 124 9.89 3.83 5.96
C ASP A 124 10.83 2.61 5.79
N GLY A 125 12.09 2.71 6.26
CA GLY A 125 13.08 1.63 6.11
C GLY A 125 13.44 0.97 7.44
N PHE A 126 13.67 -0.34 7.42
CA PHE A 126 14.31 -1.08 8.52
C PHE A 126 15.40 -2.01 7.99
N TYR A 127 16.42 -2.26 8.81
CA TYR A 127 17.53 -3.16 8.50
C TYR A 127 17.41 -4.43 9.32
N ILE A 128 17.71 -5.56 8.71
CA ILE A 128 17.66 -6.88 9.35
C ILE A 128 19.06 -7.46 9.32
N ASN A 129 19.57 -7.84 10.48
CA ASN A 129 20.88 -8.48 10.61
C ASN A 129 20.75 -9.71 11.51
N PRO A 130 21.50 -10.79 11.26
CA PRO A 130 21.56 -11.90 12.20
C PRO A 130 22.06 -11.42 13.57
N LEU A 131 21.52 -12.02 14.62
CA LEU A 131 22.00 -11.89 15.98
C LEU A 131 23.06 -12.99 16.15
N GLU A 132 24.34 -12.62 16.19
CA GLU A 132 25.44 -13.55 16.52
C GLU A 132 25.23 -14.22 17.89
#